data_AF-A0A7J6A8N5-F1
#
_entry.id   AF-A0A7J6A8N5-F1
#
_cell.length_a   1.000
_cell.length_b   1.000
_cell.length_c   1.000
_cell.angle_alpha   90.00
_cell.angle_beta   90.00
_cell.angle_gamma   90.00
#
_symmetry.space_group_name_H-M   'P 1'
#
loop_
_entity.id
_entity.type
_entity.pdbx_description
1 polymer ?
#
loop_
_entity_poly.entity_id
_entity_poly.type
_entity_poly.pdbx_seq_one_letter_code
_entity_poly.pdbx_strand_id
1 'polypeptide(L)'
;MCTRPSVSAKRENAIWFVPARHPDIKYGSSCSPSLKMAATRYRRFLKLCEEWPRDESKRGRDLGTFLRQKVASAFREGENTQISDPEKCDKMYESLVHINSNVSKEKFPRAKDTSFTGVTVEECRMLLETGNMQQMDEEKKGLWKTLMQRFSSKPEDAPVEKLEK
;
A
#
# COMPACT_ATOMS: atom_id res chain seq x y z
N MET A 1 -6.74 -16.13 -33.51
CA MET A 1 -5.67 -17.00 -32.98
C MET A 1 -4.60 -16.09 -32.41
N CYS A 2 -4.57 -15.89 -31.09
CA CYS A 2 -3.61 -14.99 -30.45
C CYS A 2 -2.75 -15.81 -29.48
N THR A 3 -1.48 -15.93 -29.84
CA THR A 3 -0.42 -16.67 -29.15
C THR A 3 0.00 -15.96 -27.87
N ARG A 4 0.02 -16.69 -26.75
CA ARG A 4 0.74 -16.30 -25.53
C ARG A 4 2.25 -16.32 -25.78
N PRO A 5 3.01 -15.34 -25.28
CA PRO A 5 4.42 -15.55 -25.00
C PRO A 5 4.62 -16.18 -23.62
N SER A 6 5.52 -17.16 -23.61
CA SER A 6 5.96 -18.00 -22.50
C SER A 6 7.30 -17.49 -21.97
N VAL A 7 7.38 -17.30 -20.64
CA VAL A 7 8.52 -17.56 -19.73
C VAL A 7 9.83 -16.78 -19.96
N SER A 8 10.31 -16.03 -18.96
CA SER A 8 11.46 -16.47 -18.11
C SER A 8 12.04 -15.35 -17.23
N ALA A 9 12.18 -15.70 -15.94
CA ALA A 9 13.23 -15.35 -14.97
C ALA A 9 13.84 -13.93 -14.93
N LYS A 10 13.59 -13.25 -13.79
CA LYS A 10 14.70 -12.74 -12.96
C LYS A 10 14.28 -12.70 -11.49
N ARG A 11 14.68 -13.75 -10.78
CA ARG A 11 14.83 -13.77 -9.33
C ARG A 11 16.04 -12.90 -9.01
N GLU A 12 15.89 -11.88 -8.16
CA GLU A 12 16.98 -11.34 -7.34
C GLU A 12 16.44 -10.24 -6.41
N ASN A 13 16.27 -10.63 -5.15
CA ASN A 13 16.38 -9.87 -3.90
C ASN A 13 15.46 -10.47 -2.85
N ALA A 14 15.75 -11.73 -2.56
CA ALA A 14 15.30 -12.46 -1.40
C ALA A 14 16.26 -12.14 -0.24
N ILE A 15 16.15 -10.96 0.36
CA ILE A 15 16.61 -10.76 1.74
C ILE A 15 15.47 -11.27 2.62
N TRP A 16 15.30 -12.60 2.62
CA TRP A 16 14.44 -13.25 3.60
C TRP A 16 15.27 -13.43 4.86
N PHE A 17 14.82 -12.80 5.93
CA PHE A 17 15.18 -13.16 7.30
C PHE A 17 14.92 -14.67 7.47
N VAL A 18 15.96 -15.48 7.39
CA VAL A 18 15.91 -16.91 7.72
C VAL A 18 16.15 -17.01 9.22
N PRO A 19 15.19 -17.49 10.04
CA PRO A 19 15.50 -17.80 11.42
C PRO A 19 16.34 -19.07 11.44
N ALA A 20 17.51 -18.96 12.07
CA ALA A 20 18.45 -20.05 12.27
C ALA A 20 17.77 -21.27 12.91
N ARG A 21 17.98 -22.44 12.32
CA ARG A 21 17.57 -23.74 12.84
C ARG A 21 18.60 -24.16 13.90
N HIS A 22 18.23 -24.15 15.18
CA HIS A 22 19.05 -24.70 16.28
C HIS A 22 18.48 -26.06 16.73
N PRO A 23 19.30 -27.03 17.18
CA PRO A 23 18.84 -28.40 17.41
C PRO A 23 18.14 -28.59 18.76
N ASP A 24 17.15 -29.48 18.74
CA ASP A 24 16.52 -30.27 19.79
C ASP A 24 16.71 -29.84 21.25
N ILE A 25 15.73 -29.10 21.77
CA ILE A 25 15.43 -29.02 23.21
C ILE A 25 14.16 -29.83 23.45
N LYS A 26 14.33 -31.03 24.03
CA LYS A 26 13.22 -31.79 24.62
C LYS A 26 12.83 -31.14 25.95
N TYR A 27 11.68 -30.47 26.02
CA TYR A 27 10.99 -30.19 27.29
C TYR A 27 9.46 -30.31 27.10
N GLY A 28 8.81 -30.82 28.15
CA GLY A 28 7.45 -31.35 28.15
C GLY A 28 6.38 -30.48 27.51
N SER A 29 5.54 -31.13 26.70
CA SER A 29 4.38 -30.56 26.03
C SER A 29 3.24 -30.30 27.02
N SER A 30 3.28 -29.13 27.66
CA SER A 30 2.07 -28.40 28.06
C SER A 30 1.97 -27.13 27.22
N CYS A 31 1.76 -27.28 25.90
CA CYS A 31 1.47 -26.14 25.04
C CYS A 31 0.07 -25.60 25.33
N SER A 32 0.03 -24.43 25.97
CA SER A 32 -1.16 -23.61 26.18
C SER A 32 -1.96 -23.45 24.87
N PRO A 33 -3.29 -23.70 24.86
CA PRO A 33 -4.12 -23.60 23.66
C PRO A 33 -4.07 -22.23 22.94
N SER A 34 -3.73 -21.14 23.64
CA SER A 34 -3.69 -19.78 23.09
C SER A 34 -2.59 -19.57 22.03
N LEU A 35 -1.40 -20.16 22.20
CA LEU A 35 -0.29 -19.99 21.25
C LEU A 35 -0.58 -20.67 19.89
N LYS A 36 -1.28 -21.81 19.90
CA LYS A 36 -1.64 -22.53 18.66
C LYS A 36 -2.61 -21.72 17.79
N MET A 37 -3.45 -20.89 18.40
CA MET A 37 -4.42 -20.05 17.71
C MET A 37 -3.75 -18.82 17.05
N ALA A 38 -2.79 -18.17 17.71
CA ALA A 38 -2.04 -17.05 17.14
C ALA A 38 -1.10 -17.48 16.00
N ALA A 39 -0.37 -18.59 16.17
CA ALA A 39 0.53 -19.16 15.16
C ALA A 39 -0.19 -19.52 13.85
N THR A 40 -1.45 -19.96 13.95
CA THR A 40 -2.27 -20.26 12.77
C THR A 40 -2.70 -18.99 12.04
N ARG A 41 -3.00 -17.91 12.77
CA ARG A 41 -3.39 -16.62 12.19
C ARG A 41 -2.25 -15.95 11.45
N TYR A 42 -1.07 -15.87 12.05
CA TYR A 42 0.09 -15.26 11.40
C TYR A 42 0.41 -15.92 10.05
N ARG A 43 0.43 -17.26 10.01
CA ARG A 43 0.65 -18.01 8.77
C ARG A 43 -0.43 -17.75 7.71
N ARG A 44 -1.69 -17.57 8.09
CA ARG A 44 -2.76 -17.18 7.16
C ARG A 44 -2.52 -15.80 6.58
N PHE A 45 -2.13 -14.82 7.39
CA PHE A 45 -1.77 -13.49 6.90
C PHE A 45 -0.55 -13.49 5.98
N LEU A 46 0.45 -14.32 6.24
CA LEU A 46 1.60 -14.47 5.34
C LEU A 46 1.18 -15.01 3.97
N LYS A 47 0.37 -16.08 3.93
CA LYS A 47 -0.19 -16.59 2.67
C LYS A 47 -1.00 -15.54 1.92
N LEU A 48 -1.85 -14.80 2.63
CA LEU A 48 -2.61 -13.71 2.03
C LEU A 48 -1.69 -12.63 1.43
N CYS A 49 -0.58 -12.29 2.09
CA CYS A 49 0.41 -11.35 1.57
C CYS A 49 1.15 -11.85 0.33
N GLU A 50 1.29 -13.17 0.15
CA GLU A 50 1.87 -13.79 -1.06
C GLU A 50 0.90 -13.74 -2.23
N GLU A 51 -0.39 -13.97 -1.98
CA GLU A 51 -1.45 -13.93 -2.99
C GLU A 51 -1.81 -12.49 -3.40
N TRP A 52 -1.55 -11.51 -2.53
CA TRP A 52 -1.96 -10.13 -2.78
C TRP A 52 -1.14 -9.48 -3.90
N PRO A 53 -1.79 -9.05 -5.01
CA PRO A 53 -1.08 -8.47 -6.14
C PRO A 53 -0.42 -7.15 -5.77
N ARG A 54 0.76 -6.90 -6.33
CA ARG A 54 1.45 -5.61 -6.21
C ARG A 54 1.04 -4.71 -7.37
N ASP A 55 0.56 -3.51 -7.05
CA ASP A 55 0.23 -2.51 -8.06
C ASP A 55 1.48 -1.70 -8.44
N GLU A 56 2.04 -1.98 -9.61
CA GLU A 56 3.26 -1.32 -10.09
C GLU A 56 3.06 0.17 -10.39
N SER A 57 1.84 0.64 -10.71
CA SER A 57 1.66 2.08 -10.96
C SER A 57 1.65 2.89 -9.65
N LYS A 58 1.45 2.23 -8.51
CA LYS A 58 1.39 2.85 -7.17
C LYS A 58 2.58 2.43 -6.30
N ARG A 59 3.79 2.37 -6.86
CA ARG A 59 5.00 1.97 -6.11
C ARG A 59 5.09 2.73 -4.78
N GLY A 60 5.23 1.99 -3.68
CA GLY A 60 5.38 2.55 -2.33
C GLY A 60 4.08 3.01 -1.66
N ARG A 61 2.95 3.01 -2.37
CA ARG A 61 1.62 3.36 -1.84
C ARG A 61 0.56 2.30 -2.15
N ASP A 62 0.97 1.17 -2.74
CA ASP A 62 0.06 0.08 -3.06
C ASP A 62 -0.45 -0.62 -1.80
N LEU A 63 -1.68 -1.11 -1.86
CA LEU A 63 -2.34 -1.77 -0.74
C LEU A 63 -1.57 -3.03 -0.31
N GLY A 64 -0.96 -3.77 -1.23
CA GLY A 64 -0.17 -4.96 -0.91
C GLY A 64 1.05 -4.63 -0.05
N THR A 65 1.79 -3.57 -0.39
CA THR A 65 2.91 -3.07 0.43
C THR A 65 2.44 -2.61 1.80
N PHE A 66 1.32 -1.89 1.87
CA PHE A 66 0.72 -1.47 3.14
C PHE A 66 0.34 -2.67 4.02
N LEU A 67 -0.29 -3.70 3.45
CA LEU A 67 -0.66 -4.92 4.17
C LEU A 67 0.57 -5.63 4.73
N ARG A 68 1.63 -5.80 3.93
CA ARG A 68 2.89 -6.41 4.38
C ARG A 68 3.51 -5.64 5.55
N GLN A 69 3.55 -4.31 5.48
CA GLN A 69 4.02 -3.46 6.58
C GLN A 69 3.14 -3.62 7.83
N LYS A 70 1.81 -3.65 7.65
CA LYS A 70 0.87 -3.75 8.76
C LYS A 70 0.95 -5.11 9.45
N VAL A 71 1.10 -6.20 8.69
CA VAL A 71 1.31 -7.55 9.21
C VAL A 71 2.63 -7.63 9.98
N ALA A 72 3.73 -7.09 9.43
CA ALA A 72 5.01 -7.04 10.13
C ALA A 72 4.95 -6.24 11.45
N SER A 73 4.18 -5.16 11.47
CA SER A 73 3.96 -4.35 12.67
C SER A 73 3.01 -5.00 13.68
N ALA A 74 1.99 -5.72 13.24
CA ALA A 74 1.00 -6.34 14.11
C ALA A 74 1.52 -7.65 14.72
N PHE A 75 2.33 -8.40 13.97
CA PHE A 75 2.92 -9.67 14.38
C PHE A 75 4.44 -9.54 14.56
N ARG A 76 4.87 -8.58 15.38
CA ARG A 76 6.31 -8.32 15.64
C ARG A 76 7.04 -9.55 16.19
N GLU A 77 6.35 -10.37 16.98
CA GLU A 77 6.85 -11.61 17.57
C GLU A 77 6.49 -12.85 16.73
N GLY A 78 5.99 -12.64 15.50
CA GLY A 78 5.52 -13.69 14.60
C GLY A 78 4.41 -14.53 15.25
N GLU A 79 4.62 -15.85 15.27
CA GLU A 79 3.67 -16.83 15.81
C GLU A 79 3.44 -16.71 17.33
N ASN A 80 4.36 -16.07 18.07
CA ASN A 80 4.26 -15.91 19.52
C ASN A 80 3.47 -14.66 19.94
N THR A 81 3.12 -13.80 18.97
CA THR A 81 2.41 -12.54 19.23
C THR A 81 1.11 -12.79 19.99
N GLN A 82 0.93 -12.11 21.12
CA GLN A 82 -0.32 -12.14 21.88
C GLN A 82 -1.35 -11.23 21.20
N ILE A 83 -2.41 -11.84 20.66
CA ILE A 83 -3.51 -11.12 20.02
C ILE A 83 -4.54 -10.77 21.08
N SER A 84 -4.71 -9.48 21.37
CA SER A 84 -5.67 -9.00 22.38
C SER A 84 -7.13 -9.28 22.03
N ASP A 85 -7.49 -9.25 20.75
CA ASP A 85 -8.83 -9.53 20.24
C ASP A 85 -8.76 -10.47 19.03
N PRO A 86 -8.90 -11.79 19.26
CA PRO A 86 -8.81 -12.79 18.22
C PRO A 86 -9.93 -12.70 17.17
N GLU A 87 -11.16 -12.37 17.58
CA GLU A 87 -12.32 -12.34 16.68
C GLU A 87 -12.22 -11.18 15.69
N LYS A 88 -11.78 -10.00 16.16
CA LYS A 88 -11.52 -8.87 15.27
C LYS A 88 -10.38 -9.15 14.30
N CYS A 89 -9.37 -9.89 14.73
CA CYS A 89 -8.28 -10.33 13.86
C CYS A 89 -8.80 -11.25 12.74
N ASP A 90 -9.63 -12.23 13.09
CA ASP A 90 -10.23 -13.18 12.14
C ASP A 90 -11.19 -12.46 11.17
N LYS A 91 -12.05 -11.56 11.66
CA LYS A 91 -12.94 -10.76 10.82
C LYS A 91 -12.18 -9.88 9.82
N MET A 92 -11.06 -9.32 10.25
CA MET A 92 -10.19 -8.53 9.37
C MET A 92 -9.57 -9.41 8.29
N TYR A 93 -9.10 -10.61 8.65
CA TYR A 93 -8.58 -11.57 7.68
C TYR A 93 -9.64 -11.95 6.63
N GLU A 94 -10.85 -12.30 7.07
CA GLU A 94 -11.96 -12.67 6.17
C GLU A 94 -12.32 -11.54 5.21
N SER A 95 -12.37 -10.31 5.72
CA SER A 95 -12.65 -9.13 4.89
C SER A 95 -11.60 -8.95 3.79
N LEU A 96 -10.32 -9.16 4.11
CA LEU A 96 -9.24 -9.04 3.14
C LEU A 96 -9.28 -10.17 2.10
N VAL A 97 -9.52 -11.41 2.51
CA VAL A 97 -9.71 -12.54 1.58
C VAL A 97 -10.86 -12.27 0.62
N HIS A 98 -11.97 -11.72 1.11
CA HIS A 98 -13.13 -11.39 0.29
C HIS A 98 -12.80 -10.34 -0.79
N ILE A 99 -12.00 -9.33 -0.43
CA ILE A 99 -11.51 -8.32 -1.37
C ILE A 99 -10.58 -8.97 -2.41
N ASN A 100 -9.63 -9.81 -1.99
CA ASN A 100 -8.66 -10.43 -2.88
C ASN A 100 -9.31 -11.41 -3.89
N SER A 101 -10.34 -12.12 -3.46
CA SER A 101 -11.08 -13.08 -4.28
C SER A 101 -12.04 -12.42 -5.29
N ASN A 102 -12.13 -11.09 -5.35
CA ASN A 102 -12.97 -10.35 -6.30
C ASN A 102 -14.45 -10.81 -6.34
N VAL A 103 -14.96 -11.40 -5.25
CA VAL A 103 -16.29 -12.04 -5.19
C VAL A 103 -17.41 -11.07 -5.60
N SER A 104 -17.31 -9.79 -5.22
CA SER A 104 -18.31 -8.78 -5.60
C SER A 104 -18.33 -8.50 -7.10
N LYS A 105 -17.17 -8.55 -7.78
CA LYS A 105 -17.07 -8.34 -9.22
C LYS A 105 -17.70 -9.51 -9.98
N GLU A 106 -17.50 -10.73 -9.50
CA GLU A 106 -18.06 -11.94 -10.11
C GLU A 106 -19.57 -12.04 -9.90
N LYS A 107 -20.06 -11.70 -8.70
CA LYS A 107 -21.49 -11.75 -8.37
C LYS A 107 -22.32 -10.69 -9.09
N PHE A 108 -21.73 -9.55 -9.43
CA PHE A 108 -22.43 -8.43 -10.06
C PHE A 108 -21.69 -7.93 -11.31
N PRO A 109 -21.78 -8.66 -12.44
CA PRO A 109 -21.18 -8.25 -13.70
C PRO A 109 -21.72 -6.89 -14.14
N ARG A 110 -20.83 -5.96 -14.47
CA ARG A 110 -21.21 -4.64 -14.99
C ARG A 110 -21.12 -4.62 -16.50
N ALA A 111 -22.05 -3.91 -17.14
CA ALA A 111 -22.04 -3.70 -18.59
C ALA A 111 -20.89 -2.79 -19.06
N LYS A 112 -20.37 -1.92 -18.19
CA LYS A 112 -19.27 -1.00 -18.46
C LYS A 112 -18.31 -0.95 -17.27
N ASP A 113 -17.02 -0.92 -17.56
CA ASP A 113 -15.96 -0.73 -16.57
C ASP A 113 -15.61 0.77 -16.40
N THR A 114 -16.64 1.61 -16.29
CA THR A 114 -16.49 3.05 -16.02
C THR A 114 -16.83 3.34 -14.57
N SER A 115 -16.08 4.24 -13.95
CA SER A 115 -16.40 4.79 -12.64
C SER A 115 -17.65 5.67 -12.68
N PHE A 116 -18.15 6.08 -11.51
CA PHE A 116 -19.29 6.99 -11.38
C PHE A 116 -19.10 8.31 -12.16
N THR A 117 -17.87 8.81 -12.27
CA THR A 117 -17.53 10.03 -13.01
C THR A 117 -17.39 9.81 -14.52
N GLY A 118 -17.68 8.60 -15.02
CA GLY A 118 -17.50 8.23 -16.42
C GLY A 118 -16.06 7.90 -16.82
N VAL A 119 -15.11 8.01 -15.88
CA VAL A 119 -13.69 7.74 -16.11
C VAL A 119 -13.44 6.24 -16.13
N THR A 120 -12.68 5.77 -17.11
CA THR A 120 -12.29 4.36 -17.29
C THR A 120 -11.26 3.90 -16.25
N VAL A 121 -11.07 2.59 -16.12
CA VAL A 121 -10.08 2.01 -15.18
C VAL A 121 -8.67 2.48 -15.53
N GLU A 122 -8.34 2.55 -16.82
CA GLU A 122 -7.04 2.97 -17.33
C GLU A 122 -6.78 4.44 -17.02
N GLU A 123 -7.77 5.30 -17.22
CA GLU A 123 -7.67 6.72 -16.85
C GLU A 123 -7.53 6.91 -15.34
N CYS A 124 -8.31 6.19 -14.53
CA CYS A 124 -8.12 6.19 -13.08
C CYS A 124 -6.71 5.72 -12.69
N ARG A 125 -6.17 4.71 -13.39
CA ARG A 125 -4.82 4.20 -13.14
C ARG A 125 -3.76 5.26 -13.45
N MET A 126 -3.86 5.93 -14.60
CA MET A 126 -2.94 7.01 -14.98
C MET A 126 -3.00 8.18 -14.00
N LEU A 127 -4.19 8.60 -13.56
CA LEU A 127 -4.34 9.70 -12.60
C LEU A 127 -3.70 9.38 -11.24
N LEU A 128 -3.76 8.12 -10.81
CA LEU A 128 -3.24 7.69 -9.50
C LEU A 128 -1.79 7.20 -9.54
N GLU A 129 -1.20 7.11 -10.73
CA GLU A 129 0.17 6.66 -10.93
C GLU A 129 1.15 7.58 -10.21
N THR A 130 2.12 6.98 -9.50
CA THR A 130 3.08 7.75 -8.69
C THR A 130 3.91 8.71 -9.54
N GLY A 131 4.23 8.36 -10.79
CA GLY A 131 4.95 9.25 -11.71
C GLY A 131 4.16 10.52 -12.02
N ASN A 132 2.88 10.38 -12.38
CA ASN A 132 2.02 11.52 -12.73
C ASN A 132 1.76 12.43 -11.53
N MET A 133 1.62 11.85 -10.33
CA MET A 133 1.38 12.63 -9.12
C MET A 133 2.61 13.44 -8.70
N GLN A 134 3.82 12.90 -8.86
CA GLN A 134 5.07 13.63 -8.62
C GLN A 134 5.24 14.78 -9.62
N GLN A 135 4.94 14.55 -10.89
CA GLN A 135 5.00 15.60 -11.90
C GLN A 135 4.03 16.75 -11.58
N MET A 136 2.78 16.45 -11.24
CA MET A 136 1.83 17.48 -10.82
C MET A 136 2.28 18.24 -9.57
N ASP A 137 2.90 17.58 -8.59
CA ASP A 137 3.40 18.24 -7.39
C ASP A 137 4.57 19.19 -7.70
N GLU A 138 5.49 18.81 -8.58
CA GLU A 138 6.59 19.67 -9.02
C GLU A 138 6.08 20.86 -9.86
N GLU A 139 5.15 20.64 -10.78
CA GLU A 139 4.50 21.70 -11.56
C GLU A 139 3.74 22.67 -10.65
N LYS A 140 2.99 22.16 -9.67
CA LYS A 140 2.33 22.99 -8.65
C LYS A 140 3.36 23.81 -7.89
N LYS A 141 4.43 23.22 -7.36
CA LYS A 141 5.47 23.97 -6.64
C LYS A 141 6.08 25.08 -7.51
N GLY A 142 6.30 24.81 -8.80
CA GLY A 142 6.75 25.82 -9.77
C GLY A 142 5.77 26.98 -9.93
N LEU A 143 4.49 26.67 -10.12
CA LEU A 143 3.42 27.66 -10.27
C LEU A 143 3.19 28.48 -8.99
N TRP A 144 3.21 27.85 -7.81
CA TRP A 144 3.11 28.54 -6.52
C TRP A 144 4.29 29.49 -6.30
N LYS A 145 5.51 29.11 -6.71
CA LYS A 145 6.68 30.01 -6.68
C LYS A 145 6.48 31.23 -7.59
N THR A 146 6.02 31.02 -8.83
CA THR A 146 5.75 32.12 -9.76
C THR A 146 4.65 33.05 -9.25
N LEU A 147 3.58 32.48 -8.70
CA LEU A 147 2.48 33.25 -8.10
C LEU A 147 2.99 34.06 -6.90
N MET A 148 3.72 33.43 -5.98
CA MET A 148 4.25 34.12 -4.80
C MET A 148 5.25 35.21 -5.17
N GLN A 149 6.05 35.01 -6.21
CA GLN A 149 6.98 36.03 -6.73
C GLN A 149 6.23 37.24 -7.32
N ARG A 150 5.11 37.02 -8.02
CA ARG A 150 4.24 38.09 -8.54
C ARG A 150 3.52 38.88 -7.46
N PHE A 151 3.22 38.26 -6.32
CA PHE A 151 2.62 38.93 -5.16
C PHE A 151 3.63 39.53 -4.19
N SER A 152 4.90 39.11 -4.24
CA SER A 152 5.97 39.60 -3.34
C SER A 152 6.79 40.75 -3.93
N SER A 153 6.56 41.13 -5.19
CA SER A 153 7.07 42.40 -5.72
C SER A 153 6.30 43.55 -5.05
N LYS A 154 6.87 44.10 -3.97
CA LYS A 154 6.39 45.33 -3.32
C LYS A 154 6.20 46.45 -4.36
N PRO A 155 5.16 47.30 -4.23
CA PRO A 155 5.11 48.59 -4.91
C PRO A 155 6.05 49.55 -4.17
N GLU A 156 7.30 49.66 -4.60
CA GLU A 156 8.15 50.79 -4.22
C GLU A 156 8.22 51.73 -5.41
N ASP A 157 7.35 52.74 -5.41
CA ASP A 157 7.59 54.08 -5.96
C ASP A 157 6.39 54.97 -5.62
N ALA A 158 6.47 55.68 -4.50
CA ALA A 158 5.74 56.92 -4.27
C ALA A 158 6.78 58.01 -3.98
N PRO A 159 6.93 59.03 -4.84
CA PRO A 159 7.95 60.05 -4.65
C PRO A 159 7.55 60.96 -3.47
N VAL A 160 8.41 61.04 -2.46
CA VAL A 160 8.29 62.02 -1.37
C VAL A 160 8.60 63.39 -1.94
N GLU A 161 7.55 64.16 -2.24
CA GLU A 161 7.65 65.57 -2.60
C GLU A 161 8.13 66.37 -1.39
N LYS A 162 9.23 67.12 -1.58
CA LYS A 162 9.84 68.00 -0.58
C LYS A 162 8.86 69.12 -0.24
N LEU A 163 8.57 69.31 1.05
CA LEU A 163 8.00 70.56 1.55
C LEU A 163 8.99 71.19 2.54
N GLU A 164 9.86 72.06 2.02
CA GLU A 164 10.50 73.12 2.80
C GLU A 164 9.58 74.35 2.75
N LYS A 165 8.99 74.72 3.88
CA LYS A 165 8.90 76.11 4.37
C LYS A 165 8.32 76.20 5.77
#